data_AF-A0A838RVI4-F1
#
_entry.id   AF-A0A838RVI4-F1
#
_cell.length_a   1.000
_cell.length_b   1.000
_cell.length_c   1.000
_cell.angle_alpha   90.00
_cell.angle_beta   90.00
_cell.angle_gamma   90.00
#
_symmetry.space_group_name_H-M   'P 1'
#
loop_
_entity.id
_entity.type
_entity.pdbx_description
1 polymer ?
#
loop_
_entity_poly.entity_id
_entity_poly.type
_entity_poly.pdbx_seq_one_letter_code
_entity_poly.pdbx_strand_id
1 'polypeptide(L)'
;MSCEETKQLLSLYVDNALMLPARVAVDEHVDKCPVCRDEFIELRALTRGLSMLSSSRPPVDLAASITSALMIEAAARRQSPKSSFGDRLARFLEPRLMPTALVLSLRSFFLSLCLPGCDPTLRHFTKPPCKVPQSMWFPRAPVTI
;
A
#
# COMPACT_ATOMS: atom_id res chain seq x y z
N MET A 1 -29.21 -5.15 6.91
CA MET A 1 -27.89 -5.56 7.42
C MET A 1 -28.04 -6.31 8.73
N SER A 2 -27.12 -7.22 9.00
CA SER A 2 -27.04 -7.92 10.29
C SER A 2 -26.32 -7.07 11.34
N CYS A 3 -26.55 -7.34 12.63
CA CYS A 3 -25.84 -6.63 13.69
C CYS A 3 -24.32 -6.79 13.57
N GLU A 4 -23.83 -8.00 13.26
CA GLU A 4 -22.39 -8.26 13.12
C GLU A 4 -21.74 -7.40 12.03
N GLU A 5 -22.40 -7.26 10.87
CA GLU A 5 -21.95 -6.35 9.81
C GLU A 5 -21.94 -4.90 10.28
N THR A 6 -22.98 -4.45 10.99
CA THR A 6 -23.04 -3.09 11.53
C THR A 6 -21.89 -2.83 12.47
N LYS A 7 -21.60 -3.75 13.41
CA LYS A 7 -20.53 -3.62 14.40
C LYS A 7 -19.16 -3.44 13.75
N GLN A 8 -18.88 -4.19 12.68
CA GLN A 8 -17.63 -4.06 11.92
C GLN A 8 -17.52 -2.70 11.21
N LEU A 9 -18.65 -2.11 10.82
CA LEU A 9 -18.72 -0.83 10.12
C LEU A 9 -18.83 0.38 11.06
N LEU A 10 -19.16 0.20 12.35
CA LEU A 10 -19.41 1.30 13.29
C LEU A 10 -18.19 2.23 13.46
N SER A 11 -16.97 1.69 13.51
CA SER A 11 -15.75 2.53 13.61
C SER A 11 -15.62 3.44 12.39
N LEU A 12 -15.73 2.87 11.18
CA LEU A 12 -15.66 3.63 9.93
C LEU A 12 -16.81 4.63 9.79
N TYR A 13 -17.99 4.27 10.34
CA TYR A 13 -19.16 5.14 10.37
C TYR A 13 -18.90 6.38 11.24
N VAL A 14 -18.35 6.20 12.45
CA VAL A 14 -17.98 7.30 13.37
C VAL A 14 -16.95 8.24 12.73
N ASP A 15 -15.99 7.69 11.99
CA ASP A 15 -14.93 8.44 11.31
C ASP A 15 -15.37 9.07 9.97
N ASN A 16 -16.64 8.95 9.58
CA ASN A 16 -17.18 9.38 8.28
C ASN A 16 -16.45 8.78 7.06
N ALA A 17 -15.88 7.58 7.21
CA ALA A 17 -15.08 6.89 6.20
C ALA A 17 -15.90 5.89 5.34
N LEU A 18 -17.22 5.80 5.55
CA LEU A 18 -18.10 4.92 4.77
C LEU A 18 -18.62 5.59 3.49
N MET A 19 -18.75 4.78 2.44
CA MET A 19 -19.50 5.17 1.24
C MET A 19 -20.98 5.34 1.56
N LEU A 20 -21.64 6.27 0.87
CA LEU A 20 -23.05 6.63 1.03
C LEU A 20 -24.02 5.45 1.20
N PRO A 21 -24.03 4.41 0.33
CA PRO A 21 -24.99 3.32 0.48
C PRO A 21 -24.81 2.51 1.77
N ALA A 22 -23.56 2.27 2.18
CA ALA A 22 -23.27 1.57 3.44
C ALA A 22 -23.66 2.42 4.64
N ARG A 23 -23.41 3.74 4.57
CA ARG A 23 -23.76 4.69 5.63
C ARG A 23 -25.27 4.75 5.89
N VAL A 24 -26.09 4.86 4.83
CA VAL A 24 -27.56 4.86 4.97
C VAL A 24 -28.05 3.56 5.60
N ALA A 25 -27.49 2.43 5.18
CA ALA A 25 -27.89 1.15 5.72
C ALA A 25 -27.53 1.02 7.23
N VAL A 26 -26.38 1.60 7.65
CA VAL A 26 -25.95 1.63 9.07
C VAL A 26 -26.86 2.55 9.87
N ASP A 27 -27.18 3.73 9.34
CA ASP A 27 -28.14 4.67 9.93
C ASP A 27 -29.48 3.98 10.24
N GLU A 28 -30.07 3.34 9.22
CA GLU A 28 -31.34 2.63 9.38
C GLU A 28 -31.30 1.51 10.41
N HIS A 29 -30.14 0.84 10.57
CA HIS A 29 -29.99 -0.23 11.55
C HIS A 29 -29.82 0.31 12.97
N VAL A 30 -28.98 1.33 13.16
CA VAL A 30 -28.75 1.97 14.47
C VAL A 30 -30.04 2.58 15.02
N ASP A 31 -30.91 3.11 14.15
CA ASP A 31 -32.21 3.65 14.55
C ASP A 31 -33.17 2.57 15.06
N LYS A 32 -33.05 1.33 14.56
CA LYS A 32 -33.95 0.21 14.88
C LYS A 32 -33.42 -0.72 15.96
N CYS A 33 -32.10 -0.84 16.09
CA CYS A 33 -31.43 -1.82 16.95
C CYS A 33 -30.82 -1.14 18.19
N PRO A 34 -31.35 -1.40 19.40
CA PRO A 34 -30.84 -0.76 20.63
C PRO A 34 -29.39 -1.18 20.94
N VAL A 35 -29.01 -2.43 20.66
CA VAL A 35 -27.65 -2.94 20.93
C VAL A 35 -26.60 -2.18 20.12
N CYS A 36 -26.82 -2.03 18.81
CA CYS A 36 -25.90 -1.30 17.94
C CYS A 36 -25.91 0.22 18.24
N ARG A 37 -27.04 0.73 18.76
CA ARG A 37 -27.15 2.12 19.20
C ARG A 37 -26.31 2.39 20.45
N ASP A 38 -26.33 1.50 21.43
CA ASP A 38 -25.54 1.65 22.65
C ASP A 38 -24.04 1.61 22.32
N GLU A 39 -23.59 0.67 21.50
CA GLU A 39 -22.20 0.60 21.03
C GLU A 39 -21.79 1.86 20.26
N PHE A 40 -22.67 2.40 19.41
CA PHE A 40 -22.42 3.65 18.72
C PHE A 40 -22.26 4.84 19.69
N ILE A 41 -23.09 4.91 20.73
CA ILE A 41 -23.01 5.96 21.76
C ILE A 41 -21.69 5.87 22.50
N GLU A 42 -21.25 4.67 22.89
CA GLU A 42 -19.97 4.42 23.54
C GLU A 42 -18.78 4.85 22.67
N LEU A 43 -18.74 4.41 21.41
CA LEU A 43 -17.70 4.82 20.46
C LEU A 43 -17.65 6.34 20.30
N ARG A 44 -18.82 6.99 20.17
CA ARG A 44 -18.89 8.45 20.04
C ARG A 44 -18.50 9.18 21.32
N ALA A 45 -18.69 8.57 22.49
CA ALA A 45 -18.22 9.12 23.76
C ALA A 45 -16.69 9.07 23.84
N LEU A 46 -16.07 7.97 23.40
CA LEU A 46 -14.61 7.83 23.30
C LEU A 46 -14.01 8.87 22.35
N THR A 47 -14.54 9.00 21.13
CA THR A 47 -14.05 9.99 20.16
C THR A 47 -14.18 11.43 20.69
N ARG A 48 -15.28 11.73 21.41
CA ARG A 48 -15.46 13.02 22.08
C ARG A 48 -14.42 13.24 23.18
N GLY A 49 -14.17 12.24 24.03
CA GLY A 49 -13.14 12.31 25.07
C GLY A 49 -11.75 12.57 24.48
N LEU A 50 -11.39 11.88 23.40
CA LEU A 50 -10.13 12.09 22.69
C LEU A 50 -10.03 13.50 22.08
N SER A 51 -11.14 14.04 21.57
CA SER A 51 -11.15 15.40 20.99
C SER A 51 -10.94 16.52 22.02
N MET A 52 -11.16 16.23 23.31
CA MET A 52 -10.92 17.18 24.40
C MET A 52 -9.45 17.25 24.83
N LEU A 53 -8.62 16.30 24.39
CA LEU A 53 -7.19 16.35 24.65
C LEU A 53 -6.58 17.57 23.96
N SER A 54 -5.62 18.21 24.62
CA SER A 54 -4.94 19.39 24.09
C SER A 54 -4.32 19.05 22.73
N SER A 55 -4.82 19.71 21.69
CA SER A 55 -4.25 19.58 20.35
C SER A 55 -2.80 20.07 20.37
N SER A 56 -1.89 19.26 19.83
CA SER A 56 -0.48 19.65 19.70
C SER A 56 -0.38 20.90 18.84
N ARG A 57 0.26 21.95 19.36
CA ARG A 57 0.46 23.19 18.62
C ARG A 57 1.39 22.91 17.43
N PRO A 58 0.95 23.12 16.17
CA PRO A 58 1.83 22.94 15.03
C PRO A 58 2.97 23.97 15.10
N PRO A 59 4.17 23.65 14.58
CA PRO A 59 5.29 24.59 14.55
C PRO A 59 4.90 25.83 13.72
N VAL A 60 5.37 27.00 14.15
CA VAL A 60 4.98 28.31 13.58
C VAL A 60 5.24 28.41 12.07
N ASP A 61 6.24 27.68 11.57
CA ASP A 61 6.66 27.72 10.17
C ASP A 61 5.99 26.65 9.28
N LEU A 62 5.14 25.77 9.85
CA LEU A 62 4.55 24.66 9.09
C LEU A 62 3.72 25.16 7.90
N ALA A 63 2.88 26.17 8.12
CA ALA A 63 2.03 26.73 7.08
C ALA A 63 2.87 27.39 5.96
N ALA A 64 3.94 28.09 6.33
CA ALA A 64 4.84 28.74 5.36
C ALA A 64 5.64 27.69 4.56
N SER A 65 6.14 26.63 5.21
CA SER A 65 6.82 25.51 4.56
C SER A 65 5.91 24.74 3.59
N ILE A 66 4.66 24.46 3.98
CA ILE A 66 3.68 23.83 3.07
C ILE A 66 3.39 24.73 1.88
N THR A 67 3.17 26.02 2.13
CA THR A 67 2.84 26.99 1.06
C THR A 67 4.01 27.13 0.09
N SER A 68 5.24 27.23 0.57
CA SER A 68 6.42 27.33 -0.29
C SER A 68 6.62 26.07 -1.13
N ALA A 69 6.45 24.88 -0.54
CA ALA A 69 6.51 23.61 -1.27
C ALA A 69 5.44 23.53 -2.38
N LEU A 70 4.20 23.92 -2.07
CA LEU A 70 3.10 23.94 -3.06
C LEU A 70 3.33 24.99 -4.16
N MET A 71 3.92 26.15 -3.83
CA MET A 71 4.26 27.16 -4.84
C MET A 71 5.34 26.69 -5.79
N ILE A 72 6.38 26.00 -5.29
CA ILE A 72 7.43 25.40 -6.11
C ILE A 72 6.83 24.32 -7.02
N GLU A 73 5.99 23.43 -6.49
CA GLU A 73 5.33 22.40 -7.30
C GLU A 73 4.42 23.02 -8.37
N ALA A 74 3.62 24.04 -8.01
CA ALA A 74 2.75 24.73 -8.94
C ALA A 74 3.53 25.45 -10.05
N ALA A 75 4.66 26.09 -9.71
CA ALA A 75 5.54 26.74 -10.68
C ALA A 75 6.18 25.71 -11.63
N ALA A 76 6.67 24.59 -11.11
CA ALA A 76 7.22 23.49 -11.90
C ALA A 76 6.16 22.89 -12.86
N ARG A 77 4.92 22.67 -12.40
CA ARG A 77 3.82 22.19 -13.26
C ARG A 77 3.50 23.17 -14.38
N ARG A 78 3.51 24.48 -14.12
CA ARG A 78 3.28 25.50 -15.16
C ARG A 78 4.39 25.54 -16.21
N GLN A 79 5.63 25.33 -15.79
CA GLN A 79 6.79 25.34 -16.67
C GLN A 79 7.04 23.99 -17.36
N SER A 80 6.40 22.91 -16.90
CA SER A 80 6.51 21.62 -17.54
C SER A 80 5.95 21.71 -18.98
N PRO A 81 6.75 21.42 -20.02
CA PRO A 81 6.25 21.44 -21.38
C PRO A 81 5.13 20.40 -21.50
N LYS A 82 4.06 20.72 -22.23
CA LYS A 82 3.07 19.73 -22.63
C LYS A 82 3.84 18.63 -23.34
N SER A 83 3.98 17.47 -22.69
CA SER A 83 4.68 16.32 -23.25
C SER A 83 4.11 16.06 -24.63
N SER A 84 4.97 16.24 -25.63
CA SER A 84 4.58 15.98 -27.00
C SER A 84 4.26 14.49 -27.12
N PHE A 85 3.42 14.12 -28.09
CA PHE A 85 3.13 12.71 -28.36
C PHE A 85 4.42 11.90 -28.58
N GLY A 86 5.46 12.53 -29.13
CA GLY A 86 6.80 11.97 -29.28
C GLY A 86 7.50 11.66 -27.95
N ASP A 87 7.35 12.48 -26.92
CA ASP A 87 7.94 12.23 -25.58
C ASP A 87 7.26 11.04 -24.88
N ARG A 88 5.95 10.89 -25.11
CA ARG A 88 5.18 9.75 -24.59
C ARG A 88 5.57 8.45 -25.30
N LEU A 89 5.80 8.52 -26.61
CA LEU A 89 6.28 7.40 -27.39
C LEU A 89 7.72 7.05 -27.01
N ALA A 90 8.61 8.03 -26.85
CA ALA A 90 9.99 7.82 -26.41
C ALA A 90 10.07 7.14 -25.04
N ARG A 91 9.27 7.59 -24.06
CA ARG A 91 9.18 6.92 -22.74
C ARG A 91 8.57 5.52 -22.81
N PHE A 92 7.71 5.25 -23.80
CA PHE A 92 7.17 3.92 -24.06
C PHE A 92 8.16 3.01 -24.80
N LEU A 93 9.14 3.57 -25.53
CA LEU A 93 10.27 2.84 -26.11
C LEU A 93 11.48 2.73 -25.15
N GLU A 94 11.47 3.46 -24.03
CA GLU A 94 12.45 3.33 -22.95
C GLU A 94 12.35 2.10 -22.03
N PRO A 95 11.44 1.10 -22.18
CA PRO A 95 11.66 -0.18 -21.53
C PRO A 95 12.59 -1.02 -22.40
N ARG A 96 13.80 -1.27 -21.88
CA ARG A 96 14.73 -2.37 -22.22
C ARG A 96 15.90 -2.09 -23.18
N LEU A 97 16.64 -1.01 -22.95
CA LEU A 97 18.09 -1.03 -23.19
C LEU A 97 18.83 -1.15 -21.84
N MET A 98 18.59 -2.26 -21.13
CA MET A 98 19.52 -2.71 -20.10
C MET A 98 20.88 -3.00 -20.76
N PRO A 99 22.01 -2.95 -20.03
CA PRO A 99 23.35 -3.15 -20.60
C PRO A 99 23.59 -4.63 -20.92
N THR A 100 22.86 -5.18 -21.89
CA THR A 100 23.03 -6.53 -22.42
C THR A 100 24.37 -6.72 -23.14
N ALA A 101 25.07 -5.62 -23.45
CA ALA A 101 26.41 -5.65 -24.03
C ALA A 101 27.44 -6.35 -23.13
N LEU A 102 27.34 -6.24 -21.81
CA LEU A 102 28.29 -6.89 -20.87
C LEU A 102 27.97 -8.37 -20.64
N VAL A 103 26.68 -8.74 -20.63
CA VAL A 103 26.26 -10.13 -20.35
C VAL A 103 26.55 -11.07 -21.52
N LEU A 104 26.40 -10.59 -22.76
CA LEU A 104 26.72 -11.40 -23.95
C LEU A 104 28.23 -11.56 -24.16
N SER A 105 29.02 -10.52 -23.92
CA SER A 105 30.48 -10.57 -24.06
C SER A 105 31.12 -11.49 -23.01
N LEU A 106 30.72 -11.41 -21.75
CA LEU A 106 31.19 -12.34 -20.71
C LEU A 106 30.77 -13.79 -20.99
N ARG A 107 29.55 -14.02 -21.50
CA ARG A 107 29.07 -15.37 -21.84
C ARG A 107 29.87 -16.00 -22.98
N SER A 108 30.22 -15.24 -24.01
CA SER A 108 31.08 -15.72 -25.10
C SER A 108 32.52 -15.93 -24.63
N PHE A 109 33.04 -15.07 -23.75
CA PHE A 109 34.38 -15.20 -23.18
C PHE A 109 34.49 -16.44 -22.28
N PHE A 110 33.50 -16.70 -21.42
CA PHE A 110 33.43 -17.90 -20.59
C PHE A 110 33.19 -19.18 -21.41
N LEU A 111 32.37 -19.14 -22.47
CA LEU A 111 32.18 -20.30 -23.36
C LEU A 111 33.47 -20.62 -24.13
N SER A 112 34.24 -19.60 -24.52
CA SER A 112 35.53 -19.78 -25.20
C SER A 112 36.65 -20.24 -24.25
N LEU A 113 36.60 -19.87 -22.97
CA LEU A 113 37.58 -20.33 -21.97
C LEU A 113 37.34 -21.77 -21.48
N CYS A 114 36.11 -22.28 -21.64
CA CYS A 114 35.71 -23.59 -21.13
C CYS A 114 35.84 -24.75 -22.15
N LEU A 115 36.23 -24.48 -23.40
CA LEU A 115 36.60 -25.51 -24.38
C LEU A 115 38.12 -25.48 -24.58
N PRO A 116 38.88 -26.06 -23.64
CA PRO A 116 39.42 -27.38 -23.96
C PRO A 116 39.42 -28.34 -22.77
N GLY A 117 38.80 -29.51 -22.97
CA GLY A 117 39.04 -30.69 -22.14
C GLY A 117 38.17 -30.80 -20.89
N CYS A 118 36.96 -31.35 -21.06
CA CYS A 118 36.37 -32.11 -19.96
C CYS A 118 35.49 -33.24 -20.52
N ASP A 119 35.99 -34.46 -20.34
CA ASP A 119 35.36 -35.74 -20.63
C ASP A 119 33.93 -35.87 -20.06
N PRO A 120 32.98 -36.46 -20.80
CA PRO A 120 31.66 -36.77 -20.28
C PRO A 120 31.64 -38.22 -19.79
N THR A 121 31.87 -38.44 -18.50
CA THR A 121 31.48 -39.71 -17.87
C THR A 121 30.86 -39.51 -16.49
N LEU A 122 29.60 -39.93 -16.43
CA LEU A 122 28.95 -40.61 -15.31
C LEU A 122 28.28 -39.81 -14.18
N ARG A 123 26.97 -40.12 -14.12
CA ARG A 123 26.05 -40.26 -12.97
C ARG A 123 25.15 -39.06 -12.71
N HIS A 124 23.87 -39.16 -13.11
CA HIS A 124 22.81 -39.80 -12.32
C HIS A 124 22.79 -39.25 -10.89
N PHE A 125 21.91 -38.27 -10.62
CA PHE A 125 20.95 -38.39 -9.53
C PHE A 125 19.70 -37.55 -9.83
N THR A 126 18.59 -38.16 -9.50
CA THR A 126 17.20 -37.89 -9.83
C THR A 126 16.57 -36.85 -8.90
N LYS A 127 15.69 -35.97 -9.45
CA LYS A 127 14.34 -35.51 -8.99
C LYS A 127 14.08 -35.24 -7.47
N PRO A 128 13.01 -34.48 -7.08
CA PRO A 128 12.58 -33.13 -7.47
C PRO A 128 12.05 -32.34 -6.21
N PRO A 129 10.95 -31.53 -6.19
CA PRO A 129 10.89 -30.25 -5.46
C PRO A 129 10.15 -30.32 -4.10
N CYS A 130 10.50 -29.43 -3.16
CA CYS A 130 9.67 -29.16 -1.98
C CYS A 130 9.05 -27.76 -2.06
N LYS A 131 7.75 -27.73 -2.37
CA LYS A 131 6.83 -26.66 -1.98
C LYS A 131 6.77 -26.59 -0.46
N VAL A 132 6.73 -25.38 0.10
CA VAL A 132 6.19 -25.12 1.43
C VAL A 132 5.13 -24.02 1.30
N PRO A 133 3.84 -24.31 1.58
CA PRO A 133 2.85 -23.30 1.86
C PRO A 133 2.67 -23.11 3.38
N GLN A 134 1.75 -22.21 3.74
CA GLN A 134 1.05 -22.09 5.03
C GLN A 134 1.60 -21.13 6.09
N SER A 135 0.91 -19.98 6.16
CA SER A 135 0.18 -19.48 7.34
C SER A 135 0.84 -19.63 8.72
N MET A 136 1.29 -18.51 9.27
CA MET A 136 1.50 -18.33 10.71
C MET A 136 1.13 -16.86 11.03
N TRP A 137 -0.12 -16.62 11.40
CA TRP A 137 -0.59 -16.53 12.79
C TRP A 137 -0.22 -15.19 13.45
N PHE A 138 -1.25 -14.32 13.53
CA PHE A 138 -1.41 -13.33 14.59
C PHE A 138 -1.42 -14.01 15.97
N PRO A 139 -1.00 -13.28 17.01
CA PRO A 139 -1.78 -13.28 18.24
C PRO A 139 -2.16 -11.85 18.66
N ARG A 140 -3.46 -11.67 18.91
CA ARG A 140 -4.03 -10.63 19.75
C ARG A 140 -3.45 -10.77 21.16
N ALA A 141 -2.85 -9.71 21.68
CA ALA A 141 -2.59 -9.58 23.11
C ALA A 141 -3.86 -9.08 23.83
N PRO A 142 -4.20 -9.63 25.00
CA PRO A 142 -5.22 -9.06 25.89
C PRO A 142 -4.61 -7.92 26.72
N VAL A 143 -5.28 -6.76 26.75
CA VAL A 143 -4.99 -5.73 27.76
C VAL A 143 -6.04 -5.85 28.86
N THR A 144 -5.56 -6.26 30.03
CA THR A 144 -6.28 -6.27 31.30
C THR A 144 -6.20 -4.90 31.98
N ILE A 145 -7.38 -4.38 32.33
CA ILE A 145 -7.80 -3.50 33.44
C ILE A 145 -6.81 -2.43 33.89
#